data_AF-A0A3D0XBM6-F1
#
_entry.id   AF-A0A3D0XBM6-F1
#
_cell.length_a   1.000
_cell.length_b   1.000
_cell.length_c   1.000
_cell.angle_alpha   90.00
_cell.angle_beta   90.00
_cell.angle_gamma   90.00
#
_symmetry.space_group_name_H-M   'P 1'
#
loop_
_entity.id
_entity.type
_entity.pdbx_description
1 polymer ?
#
loop_
_entity_poly.entity_id
_entity_poly.type
_entity_poly.pdbx_seq_one_letter_code
_entity_poly.pdbx_strand_id
1 'polypeptide(L)' 'LVISNFTLCADCSHGRRPSFIGAARPEIANPLYEYFCQKLLDNDVGVVEKGIFGADMQVSLLNDGPVTIDINSKDLKR' A
#
# COMPACT_ATOMS: atom_id res chain seq x y z
N LEU A 1 -8.62 -5.24 5.32
CA LEU A 1 -8.41 -5.30 3.85
C LEU A 1 -7.12 -4.56 3.49
N VAL A 2 -6.14 -5.25 2.91
CA VAL A 2 -4.85 -4.69 2.48
C VAL A 2 -4.70 -4.87 0.98
N ILE A 3 -4.55 -3.74 0.28
CA ILE A 3 -4.41 -3.70 -1.18
C ILE A 3 -3.02 -3.13 -1.52
N SER A 4 -2.22 -3.87 -2.29
CA SER A 4 -0.95 -3.36 -2.80
C SER A 4 -1.20 -2.17 -3.75
N ASN A 5 -0.60 -1.00 -3.48
CA ASN A 5 -0.76 0.17 -4.33
C ASN A 5 0.56 0.92 -4.56
N PHE A 6 1.19 0.70 -5.71
CA PHE A 6 2.46 1.35 -6.06
C PHE A 6 2.30 2.84 -6.39
N THR A 7 1.08 3.31 -6.72
CA THR A 7 0.88 4.70 -7.13
C THR A 7 1.04 5.69 -5.98
N LEU A 8 1.01 5.22 -4.72
CA LEU A 8 1.35 6.03 -3.55
C LEU A 8 2.83 6.48 -3.57
N CYS A 9 3.69 5.77 -4.29
CA CYS A 9 5.10 6.15 -4.49
C CYS A 9 5.32 7.09 -5.69
N ALA A 10 4.26 7.69 -6.23
CA ALA A 10 4.34 8.60 -7.36
C ALA A 10 5.11 9.89 -7.02
N ASP A 11 6.04 10.26 -7.88
CA ASP A 11 6.56 11.62 -7.96
C ASP A 11 5.76 12.40 -9.01
N CYS A 12 5.01 13.39 -8.53
CA CYS A 12 4.17 14.28 -9.33
C CYS A 12 4.75 15.70 -9.45
N SER A 13 6.01 15.92 -9.05
CA SER A 13 6.62 17.26 -9.03
C SER A 13 6.90 17.85 -10.42
N HIS A 14 6.99 17.02 -11.47
CA HIS A 14 7.36 17.43 -12.82
C HIS A 14 6.32 17.01 -13.89
N GLY A 15 5.54 17.97 -14.38
CA GLY A 15 4.61 17.78 -15.51
C GLY A 15 3.28 17.11 -15.13
N ARG A 16 2.61 16.53 -16.13
CA ARG A 16 1.27 15.91 -15.97
C ARG A 16 1.30 14.38 -15.84
N ARG A 17 2.46 13.76 -16.06
CA ARG A 17 2.64 12.30 -15.99
C ARG A 17 3.44 11.98 -14.71
N PRO A 18 2.83 11.31 -13.72
CA PRO A 18 3.56 10.86 -12.56
C PRO A 18 4.69 9.90 -12.92
N SER A 19 5.82 10.02 -12.22
CA SER A 19 6.91 9.05 -12.26
C SER A 19 6.79 8.07 -11.09
N PHE A 20 7.11 6.81 -11.31
CA PHE A 20 7.05 5.76 -10.26
C PHE A 20 8.42 5.13 -10.02
N ILE A 21 9.51 5.82 -10.39
CA ILE A 21 10.87 5.29 -10.27
C ILE A 21 11.28 4.99 -8.82
N GLY A 22 10.62 5.64 -7.85
CA GLY A 22 10.81 5.39 -6.43
C GLY A 22 10.04 4.16 -5.90
N ALA A 23 9.13 3.59 -6.67
CA ALA A 23 8.44 2.36 -6.28
C ALA A 23 9.37 1.15 -6.41
N ALA A 24 9.30 0.23 -5.45
CA ALA A 24 10.05 -1.02 -5.54
C ALA A 24 9.57 -1.85 -6.75
N ARG A 25 10.49 -2.54 -7.40
CA ARG A 25 10.15 -3.46 -8.50
C ARG A 25 9.29 -4.63 -7.99
N PRO A 26 8.46 -5.28 -8.84
CA PRO A 26 7.56 -6.35 -8.44
C PRO A 26 8.23 -7.50 -7.68
N GLU A 27 9.47 -7.84 -8.04
CA GLU A 27 10.22 -8.96 -7.44
C GLU A 27 10.59 -8.69 -5.98
N ILE A 28 10.63 -7.41 -5.58
CA ILE A 28 10.89 -6.97 -4.20
C ILE A 28 9.58 -6.60 -3.51
N ALA A 29 8.68 -5.91 -4.23
CA ALA A 29 7.44 -5.39 -3.68
C ALA A 29 6.46 -6.50 -3.26
N ASN A 30 6.33 -7.59 -4.02
CA ASN A 30 5.42 -8.66 -3.66
C ASN A 30 5.83 -9.40 -2.36
N PRO A 31 7.11 -9.83 -2.19
CA PRO A 31 7.57 -10.36 -0.91
C PRO A 31 7.35 -9.41 0.28
N LEU A 32 7.55 -8.10 0.09
CA LEU A 32 7.30 -7.09 1.14
C LEU A 32 5.81 -6.94 1.45
N TYR A 33 4.94 -7.01 0.44
CA TYR A 33 3.49 -6.99 0.62
C TYR A 33 3.00 -8.20 1.43
N GLU A 34 3.46 -9.40 1.09
CA GLU A 34 3.12 -10.62 1.83
C GLU A 34 3.69 -10.59 3.26
N TYR A 35 4.93 -10.13 3.42
CA TYR A 35 5.55 -9.92 4.73
C TYR A 35 4.74 -8.94 5.60
N PHE A 36 4.31 -7.81 5.02
CA PHE A 36 3.50 -6.82 5.72
C PHE A 36 2.16 -7.43 6.18
N CYS A 37 1.47 -8.15 5.30
CA CYS A 37 0.22 -8.83 5.66
C CYS A 37 0.42 -9.87 6.77
N GLN A 38 1.51 -10.65 6.69
CA GLN A 38 1.85 -11.61 7.74
C GLN A 38 2.15 -10.90 9.06
N LYS A 39 2.87 -9.77 9.04
CA LYS A 39 3.15 -9.01 10.26
C LYS A 39 1.90 -8.44 10.91
N LEU A 40 0.89 -8.05 10.14
CA LEU A 40 -0.41 -7.66 10.71
C LEU A 40 -1.06 -8.82 11.46
N LEU A 41 -1.05 -10.03 10.88
CA LEU A 41 -1.56 -11.24 11.54
C LEU A 41 -0.76 -11.56 12.81
N ASP A 42 0.57 -11.47 12.75
CA ASP A 42 1.47 -11.70 13.89
C ASP A 42 1.27 -10.68 15.04
N ASN A 43 0.68 -9.50 14.76
CA ASN A 43 0.42 -8.43 15.72
C ASN A 43 -1.07 -8.33 16.11
N ASP A 44 -1.79 -9.46 16.07
CA ASP A 44 -3.17 -9.58 16.57
C ASP A 44 -4.18 -8.63 15.91
N VAL A 45 -3.94 -8.20 14.66
CA VAL A 45 -4.89 -7.36 13.90
C VAL A 45 -6.17 -8.12 13.50
N GLY A 46 -6.29 -9.39 13.90
CA GLY A 46 -7.46 -10.23 13.66
C GLY A 46 -7.53 -10.69 12.20
N VAL A 47 -8.59 -10.33 11.49
CA VAL A 47 -8.80 -10.75 10.10
C VAL A 47 -8.08 -9.79 9.14
N VAL A 48 -7.11 -10.32 8.41
CA VAL A 48 -6.38 -9.59 7.36
C VAL A 48 -6.82 -10.10 5.98
N GLU A 49 -7.84 -9.46 5.43
CA GLU A 49 -8.21 -9.66 4.02
C GLU A 49 -7.17 -9.01 3.09
N LYS A 50 -6.89 -9.68 1.96
CA LYS A 50 -5.86 -9.29 0.99
C LYS A 50 -6.47 -9.13 -0.41
N GLY A 51 -5.95 -8.18 -1.17
CA GLY A 51 -6.12 -8.15 -2.63
C GLY A 51 -5.20 -9.15 -3.33
N ILE A 52 -5.10 -9.03 -4.66
CA ILE A 52 -4.19 -9.82 -5.48
C ILE A 52 -3.10 -8.89 -6.03
N PHE A 53 -1.85 -9.14 -5.64
CA PHE A 53 -0.71 -8.32 -6.09
C PHE A 53 -0.61 -8.31 -7.62
N GLY A 54 -0.54 -7.11 -8.21
CA GLY A 54 -0.35 -6.92 -9.65
C GLY A 54 -1.57 -7.24 -10.53
N ALA A 55 -2.71 -7.63 -9.93
CA ALA A 55 -3.96 -7.82 -10.67
C ALA A 55 -4.66 -6.48 -10.93
N ASP A 56 -5.44 -6.42 -12.02
CA ASP A 56 -6.45 -5.39 -12.20
C ASP A 56 -7.59 -5.64 -11.20
N MET A 57 -7.93 -4.62 -10.41
CA MET A 57 -8.86 -4.76 -9.29
C MET A 57 -9.83 -3.58 -9.23
N GLN A 58 -11.09 -3.88 -8.95
CA GLN A 58 -12.10 -2.90 -8.59
C GLN A 58 -12.34 -3.01 -7.07
N VAL A 59 -11.97 -1.97 -6.32
CA VAL A 59 -12.06 -1.95 -4.86
C VAL A 59 -13.25 -1.10 -4.43
N SER A 60 -14.28 -1.74 -3.85
CA SER A 60 -15.38 -1.03 -3.21
C SER A 60 -15.03 -0.68 -1.77
N LEU A 61 -15.28 0.55 -1.36
CA LEU A 61 -15.22 0.95 0.05
C LEU A 61 -16.40 1.85 0.42
N LEU A 62 -16.86 1.73 1.67
CA LEU A 62 -17.71 2.71 2.32
C LEU A 62 -16.87 3.38 3.41
N ASN A 63 -16.54 4.65 3.23
CA ASN A 63 -15.73 5.40 4.19
C ASN A 63 -16.64 6.14 5.18
N ASP A 64 -16.89 5.52 6.34
CA ASP A 64 -17.75 6.08 7.39
C ASP A 64 -16.97 7.07 8.27
N GLY A 65 -17.22 8.37 8.08
CA GLY A 65 -16.44 9.49 8.66
C GLY A 65 -16.44 10.74 7.76
N PRO A 66 -15.65 10.81 6.68
CA PRO A 66 -14.51 9.95 6.36
C PRO A 66 -13.27 10.37 7.16
N VAL A 67 -12.52 9.38 7.63
CA VAL A 67 -11.19 9.59 8.20
C VAL A 67 -10.18 8.95 7.25
N THR A 68 -9.14 9.69 6.90
CA THR A 68 -8.06 9.19 6.04
C THR A 68 -6.74 9.63 6.66
N ILE A 69 -5.87 8.67 6.89
CA ILE A 69 -4.57 8.88 7.51
C ILE A 69 -3.52 8.41 6.51
N ASP A 70 -2.62 9.31 6.14
CA ASP A 70 -1.43 8.98 5.36
C ASP A 70 -0.27 8.71 6.32
N ILE A 71 0.46 7.62 6.09
CA ILE A 71 1.59 7.19 6.92
C ILE A 71 2.71 6.73 6.01
N ASN A 72 3.87 7.38 6.14
CA ASN A 72 5.10 6.95 5.53
C ASN A 72 6.09 6.51 6.61
N SER A 73 6.60 5.29 6.50
CA SER A 73 7.53 4.73 7.49
C SER A 73 8.84 5.53 7.61
N LYS A 74 9.20 6.33 6.61
CA LYS A 74 10.36 7.24 6.65
C LYS A 74 10.15 8.42 7.61
N ASP A 75 8.91 8.78 7.90
CA ASP A 75 8.56 9.93 8.76
C ASP A 75 8.38 9.53 10.23
N LEU A 76 8.35 8.22 10.51
CA LEU A 76 8.26 7.70 11.87
C LEU A 76 9.60 7.90 12.59
N LYS A 77 9.57 8.64 13.70
CA LYS A 77 10.71 8.72 14.62
C LYS A 77 10.86 7.38 15.33
N ARG A 78 12.08 6.84 15.36
CA ARG A 78 12.43 5.68 16.17
C ARG A 78 12.59 6.05 17.64
#